data_AF-A0A1C3XR75-F1
#
_entry.id   AF-A0A1C3XR75-F1
#
_cell.length_a   1.000
_cell.length_b   1.000
_cell.length_c   1.000
_cell.angle_alpha   90.00
_cell.angle_beta   90.00
_cell.angle_gamma   90.00
#
_symmetry.space_group_name_H-M   'P 1'
#
loop_
_entity.id
_entity.type
_entity.pdbx_description
1 polymer ?
#
loop_
_entity_poly.entity_id
_entity_poly.type
_entity_poly.pdbx_seq_one_letter_code
_entity_poly.pdbx_strand_id
1 'polypeptide(L)'
;MDHQIAAETIDVSGFRAKIENYRPRTIAFTSKKAASLFYGRPSSGIALGRQTRDTSLPEIFVLPSPSGAASGHWTIEPWRELAAWIAAVG
;
A
#
# COMPACT_ATOMS: atom_id res chain seq x y z
N MET A 1 -14.62 18.72 4.19
CA MET A 1 -15.08 17.72 5.18
C MET A 1 -15.36 16.50 4.34
N ASP A 2 -14.36 15.63 4.17
CA ASP A 2 -14.37 14.68 3.06
C ASP A 2 -14.54 13.28 3.64
N HIS A 3 -15.79 12.96 3.98
CA HIS A 3 -16.15 11.72 4.65
C HIS A 3 -17.16 10.93 3.83
N GLN A 4 -16.88 10.66 2.55
CA GLN A 4 -17.64 9.67 1.77
C GLN A 4 -16.94 9.32 0.45
N ILE A 5 -15.88 8.51 0.53
CA ILE A 5 -15.56 7.63 -0.61
C ILE A 5 -16.49 6.43 -0.44
N ALA A 6 -17.58 6.42 -1.19
CA ALA A 6 -18.45 5.27 -1.29
C ALA A 6 -17.58 4.06 -1.71
N ALA A 7 -17.65 2.96 -0.96
CA ALA A 7 -16.81 1.77 -1.15
C ALA A 7 -16.97 1.09 -2.53
N GLU A 8 -17.84 1.63 -3.37
CA GLU A 8 -18.36 1.14 -4.63
C GLU A 8 -17.60 1.67 -5.87
N THR A 9 -16.42 2.29 -5.71
CA THR A 9 -15.62 2.82 -6.84
C THR A 9 -14.14 2.40 -6.86
N ILE A 10 -13.73 1.41 -6.04
CA ILE A 10 -12.31 1.01 -5.98
C ILE A 10 -12.03 -0.11 -7.00
N ASP A 11 -11.45 0.27 -8.14
CA ASP A 11 -11.10 -0.60 -9.26
C ASP A 11 -9.79 -1.39 -9.00
N VAL A 12 -9.90 -2.49 -8.25
CA VAL A 12 -8.76 -3.40 -7.99
C VAL A 12 -8.29 -4.11 -9.25
N SER A 13 -9.23 -4.48 -10.14
CA SER A 13 -8.92 -5.20 -11.38
C SER A 13 -8.10 -4.33 -12.34
N GLY A 14 -8.50 -3.08 -12.55
CA GLY A 14 -7.73 -2.12 -13.35
C GLY A 14 -6.40 -1.76 -12.71
N PHE A 15 -6.30 -1.74 -11.38
CA PHE A 15 -5.01 -1.59 -10.71
C PHE A 15 -4.06 -2.77 -10.98
N ARG A 16 -4.57 -4.02 -10.92
CA ARG A 16 -3.79 -5.22 -11.28
C ARG A 16 -3.35 -5.19 -12.74
N ALA A 17 -4.23 -4.82 -13.66
CA ALA A 17 -3.89 -4.67 -15.07
C ALA A 17 -2.78 -3.62 -15.29
N LYS A 18 -2.80 -2.50 -14.54
CA LYS A 18 -1.73 -1.51 -14.58
C LYS A 18 -0.41 -2.05 -14.04
N ILE A 19 -0.42 -2.82 -12.95
CA ILE A 19 0.80 -3.47 -12.43
C ILE A 19 1.42 -4.38 -13.50
N GLU A 20 0.60 -5.19 -14.17
CA GLU A 20 1.05 -6.10 -15.23
C GLU A 20 1.62 -5.34 -16.43
N ASN A 21 0.95 -4.27 -16.87
CA ASN A 21 1.35 -3.48 -18.03
C ASN A 21 2.62 -2.66 -17.78
N TYR A 22 2.70 -1.99 -16.63
CA TYR A 22 3.80 -1.06 -16.33
C TYR A 22 4.98 -1.72 -15.60
N ARG A 23 4.79 -2.94 -15.06
CA ARG A 23 5.81 -3.72 -14.33
C ARG A 23 6.66 -2.87 -13.39
N PRO A 24 6.04 -2.11 -12.46
CA PRO A 24 6.80 -1.29 -11.54
C PRO A 24 7.72 -2.17 -10.70
N ARG A 25 8.90 -1.67 -10.30
CA ARG A 25 9.76 -2.40 -9.36
C ARG A 25 9.13 -2.52 -7.97
N THR A 26 8.28 -1.55 -7.59
CA THR A 26 7.73 -1.43 -6.25
C THR A 26 6.37 -0.74 -6.26
N ILE A 27 5.47 -1.16 -5.38
CA ILE A 27 4.18 -0.53 -5.08
C ILE A 27 4.13 -0.17 -3.60
N ALA A 28 3.68 1.05 -3.28
CA ALA A 28 3.49 1.50 -1.92
C ALA A 28 2.02 1.91 -1.69
N PHE A 29 1.28 1.10 -0.92
CA PHE A 29 -0.05 1.49 -0.45
C PHE A 29 0.10 2.49 0.68
N THR A 30 -0.43 3.70 0.52
CA THR A 30 -0.36 4.75 1.53
C THR A 30 -1.35 4.55 2.69
N SER A 31 -2.01 3.40 2.81
CA SER A 31 -2.82 3.02 3.98
C SER A 31 -3.08 1.51 4.04
N LYS A 32 -3.33 0.97 5.24
CA LYS A 32 -3.81 -0.41 5.41
C LYS A 32 -5.17 -0.67 4.74
N LYS A 33 -6.02 0.34 4.61
CA LYS A 33 -7.33 0.21 3.95
C LYS A 33 -7.17 -0.05 2.45
N ALA A 34 -6.29 0.68 1.78
CA ALA A 34 -5.99 0.45 0.38
C ALA A 34 -5.39 -0.95 0.14
N ALA A 35 -4.44 -1.35 0.99
CA ALA A 35 -3.85 -2.68 0.95
C ALA A 35 -4.90 -3.79 1.20
N SER A 36 -5.80 -3.58 2.16
CA SER A 36 -6.89 -4.51 2.49
C SER A 36 -7.79 -4.80 1.29
N LEU A 37 -8.14 -3.78 0.53
CA LEU A 37 -8.95 -3.91 -0.68
C LEU A 37 -8.20 -4.65 -1.79
N PHE A 38 -6.91 -4.36 -1.97
CA PHE A 38 -6.08 -5.04 -2.95
C PHE A 38 -5.88 -6.54 -2.65
N TYR A 39 -5.64 -6.87 -1.38
CA TYR A 39 -5.42 -8.26 -0.92
C TYR A 39 -6.72 -9.03 -0.67
N GLY A 40 -7.88 -8.36 -0.62
CA GLY A 40 -9.15 -9.01 -0.28
C GLY A 40 -9.21 -9.56 1.15
N ARG A 41 -8.48 -8.96 2.10
CA ARG A 41 -8.41 -9.41 3.51
C ARG A 41 -8.48 -8.25 4.50
N PRO A 42 -8.92 -8.46 5.75
CA PRO A 42 -9.05 -7.38 6.74
C PRO A 42 -7.74 -6.62 7.02
N SER A 43 -7.84 -5.31 7.25
CA SER A 43 -6.70 -4.45 7.59
C SER A 43 -5.96 -4.84 8.88
N SER A 44 -6.64 -5.53 9.80
CA SER A 44 -6.04 -6.10 11.02
C SER A 44 -5.00 -7.17 10.73
N GLY A 45 -5.13 -7.89 9.62
CA GLY A 45 -4.17 -8.90 9.16
C GLY A 45 -3.05 -8.34 8.27
N ILE A 46 -2.92 -7.02 8.17
CA ILE A 46 -1.93 -6.35 7.32
C ILE A 46 -0.97 -5.55 8.20
N ALA A 47 0.30 -5.92 8.17
CA ALA A 47 1.38 -5.19 8.82
C ALA A 47 1.75 -3.93 8.01
N LEU A 48 2.25 -2.90 8.69
CA LEU A 48 2.93 -1.78 8.02
C LEU A 48 4.35 -2.21 7.63
N GLY A 49 4.92 -1.55 6.63
CA GLY A 49 6.24 -1.87 6.08
C GLY A 49 6.16 -2.80 4.87
N ARG A 50 7.29 -3.41 4.54
CA ARG A 50 7.41 -4.40 3.46
C ARG A 50 6.54 -5.62 3.72
N GLN A 51 5.84 -6.08 2.69
CA GLN A 51 4.97 -7.25 2.76
C GLN A 51 5.72 -8.52 2.37
N THR A 52 5.19 -9.68 2.78
CA THR A 52 5.73 -10.97 2.35
C THR A 52 5.79 -11.04 0.82
N ARG A 53 6.93 -11.44 0.30
CA ARG A 53 7.19 -11.47 -1.14
C ARG A 53 6.27 -12.47 -1.83
N ASP A 54 5.57 -11.98 -2.83
CA ASP A 54 4.87 -12.77 -3.85
C ASP A 54 5.62 -12.56 -5.17
N THR A 55 6.12 -13.63 -5.77
CA THR A 55 6.92 -13.55 -7.01
C THR A 55 6.12 -13.07 -8.22
N SER A 56 4.78 -13.14 -8.15
CA SER A 56 3.89 -12.64 -9.20
C SER A 56 3.62 -11.14 -9.11
N LEU A 57 4.03 -10.51 -8.01
CA LEU A 57 3.82 -9.09 -7.73
C LEU A 57 5.15 -8.35 -7.61
N PRO A 58 5.15 -7.03 -7.85
CA PRO A 58 6.28 -6.20 -7.49
C PRO A 58 6.52 -6.22 -5.98
N GLU A 59 7.62 -5.64 -5.52
CA GLU A 59 7.81 -5.45 -4.09
C GLU A 59 6.72 -4.55 -3.53
N ILE A 60 6.02 -4.97 -2.46
CA ILE A 60 4.89 -4.21 -1.89
C ILE A 60 5.23 -3.68 -0.51
N PHE A 61 4.94 -2.41 -0.30
CA PHE A 61 4.98 -1.74 1.01
C PHE A 61 3.58 -1.25 1.40
N VAL A 62 3.26 -1.32 2.69
CA VAL A 62 2.05 -0.74 3.27
C VAL A 62 2.46 0.32 4.28
N LEU A 63 2.11 1.56 4.01
CA LEU A 63 2.54 2.72 4.78
C LEU A 63 1.42 3.19 5.70
N PRO A 64 1.75 3.82 6.84
CA PRO A 64 0.77 4.53 7.63
C PRO A 64 0.23 5.72 6.84
N SER A 65 -1.06 5.99 7.00
CA SER A 65 -1.74 7.07 6.28
C SER A 65 -1.10 8.43 6.59
N PRO A 66 -0.71 9.23 5.57
CA PRO A 66 -0.12 10.54 5.79
C PRO A 66 -1.15 11.61 6.21
N SER A 67 -2.45 11.29 6.19
CA SER A 67 -3.51 12.21 6.61
C SER A 67 -3.56 12.38 8.14
N GLY A 68 -3.81 13.62 8.59
CA GLY A 68 -3.86 13.97 10.02
C GLY A 68 -4.92 13.24 10.85
N ALA A 69 -5.86 12.52 10.21
CA ALA A 69 -6.86 11.67 10.87
C ALA A 69 -6.29 10.36 11.44
N ALA A 70 -5.02 10.02 11.13
CA ALA A 70 -4.37 8.78 11.58
C ALA A 70 -3.58 8.91 12.90
N SER A 71 -3.86 9.95 13.69
CA SER A 71 -3.02 10.51 14.77
C SER A 71 -2.72 9.61 15.99
N GLY A 72 -3.09 8.32 15.98
CA GLY A 72 -2.76 7.38 17.06
C GLY A 72 -1.70 6.31 16.73
N HIS A 73 -1.47 5.98 15.46
CA HIS A 73 -0.65 4.82 15.05
C HIS A 73 0.31 5.14 13.88
N TRP A 74 0.59 6.41 13.63
CA TRP A 74 1.53 6.81 12.60
C TRP A 74 2.97 6.62 13.07
N THR A 75 3.80 6.01 12.22
CA THR A 75 5.22 5.78 12.47
C THR A 75 6.02 6.08 11.20
N ILE A 76 7.25 6.57 11.32
CA ILE A 76 8.08 6.97 10.17
C ILE A 76 8.85 5.77 9.58
N GLU A 77 9.00 4.70 10.35
CA GLU A 77 9.83 3.54 10.05
C GLU A 77 9.44 2.86 8.72
N PRO A 78 8.14 2.61 8.41
CA PRO A 78 7.75 2.04 7.11
C PRO A 78 8.12 2.93 5.91
N TRP A 79 8.09 4.25 6.10
CA TRP A 79 8.48 5.20 5.05
C TRP A 79 9.99 5.19 4.82
N ARG A 80 10.78 5.10 5.89
CA ARG A 80 12.25 4.96 5.81
C ARG A 80 12.64 3.63 5.17
N GLU A 81 11.94 2.55 5.49
CA GLU A 81 12.15 1.23 4.88
C GLU A 81 11.95 1.29 3.35
N LEU A 82 10.84 1.90 2.90
CA LEU A 82 10.59 2.12 1.48
C LEU A 82 11.68 2.96 0.81
N ALA A 83 12.10 4.06 1.44
CA ALA A 83 13.14 4.92 0.90
C ALA A 83 14.49 4.19 0.76
N ALA A 84 14.87 3.40 1.77
CA ALA A 84 16.07 2.57 1.74
C ALA A 84 16.02 1.53 0.62
N TRP A 85 14.85 0.89 0.42
CA TRP A 85 14.66 -0.04 -0.69
C TRP A 85 14.82 0.65 -2.05
N ILE A 86 14.13 1.77 -2.27
CA ILE A 86 14.23 2.53 -3.53
C ILE A 86 15.66 2.95 -3.81
N ALA A 87 16.40 3.40 -2.79
CA ALA A 87 17.81 3.78 -2.93
C ALA A 87 18.72 2.60 -3.29
N ALA A 88 18.38 1.38 -2.86
CA ALA A 88 19.16 0.17 -3.14
C ALA A 88 18.84 -0.44 -4.51
N VAL A 89 17.65 -0.23 -5.05
CA VAL A 89 17.23 -0.75 -6.36
C VAL A 89 17.24 0.28 -7.49
N GLY A 90 17.48 1.56 -7.19
CA GLY A 90 17.57 2.65 -8.17
C GLY A 90 18.90 2.65 -8.89
#